data_AF-A0A8J2REB1-F1
#
_entry.id   AF-A0A8J2REB1-F1
#
_cell.length_a   1.000
_cell.length_b   1.000
_cell.length_c   1.000
_cell.angle_alpha   90.00
_cell.angle_beta   90.00
_cell.angle_gamma   90.00
#
_symmetry.space_group_name_H-M   'P 1'
#
loop_
_entity.id
_entity.type
_entity.pdbx_description
1 polymer ?
#
loop_
_entity_poly.entity_id
_entity_poly.type
_entity_poly.pdbx_seq_one_letter_code
_entity_poly.pdbx_strand_id
1 'polypeptide(L)'
;MIQTIDHFIIKIKIHFQWRTRQAVEQVRLAGFEHALSFTAIDGKDFLRSYKILMMIKSGTKTPHIELEEIGPFADLVIRRTKLASADLFKRACRTPNAAKPKKVKNMWKDVFGSKLGRIHMPRQDYRKLQVKRGRALRTEKSPKKASKLSKK
;
A
#
# COMPACT_ATOMS: atom_id res chain seq x y z
N MET A 1 -25.28 -10.62 11.53
CA MET A 1 -24.38 -9.46 11.74
C MET A 1 -23.33 -9.30 10.65
N ILE A 2 -22.58 -10.35 10.27
CA ILE A 2 -21.56 -10.26 9.19
C ILE A 2 -22.21 -10.02 7.81
N GLN A 3 -23.30 -10.73 7.49
CA GLN A 3 -24.02 -10.52 6.22
C GLN A 3 -24.58 -9.09 6.09
N THR A 4 -25.15 -8.51 7.15
CA THR A 4 -25.71 -7.13 7.09
C THR A 4 -24.64 -6.08 6.79
N ILE A 5 -23.42 -6.27 7.33
CA ILE A 5 -22.29 -5.36 7.08
C ILE A 5 -21.77 -5.49 5.64
N ASP A 6 -21.62 -6.71 5.13
CA ASP A 6 -21.18 -6.94 3.74
C ASP A 6 -22.17 -6.33 2.73
N HIS A 7 -23.48 -6.47 2.97
CA HIS A 7 -24.51 -5.87 2.10
C HIS A 7 -24.50 -4.34 2.15
N PHE A 8 -24.24 -3.75 3.33
CA PHE A 8 -24.12 -2.30 3.52
C PHE A 8 -22.90 -1.73 2.77
N ILE A 9 -21.75 -2.40 2.86
CA ILE A 9 -20.52 -2.02 2.13
C ILE A 9 -20.74 -2.13 0.61
N ILE A 10 -21.42 -3.17 0.14
CA ILE A 10 -21.74 -3.34 -1.28
C ILE A 10 -22.68 -2.23 -1.78
N LYS A 11 -23.71 -1.84 -1.01
CA LYS A 11 -24.61 -0.74 -1.35
C LYS A 11 -23.91 0.62 -1.36
N ILE A 12 -23.08 0.91 -0.35
CA ILE A 12 -22.26 2.14 -0.35
C ILE A 12 -21.42 2.17 -1.61
N LYS A 13 -20.80 1.04 -2.00
CA LYS A 13 -19.98 0.97 -3.20
C LYS A 13 -20.79 1.18 -4.49
N ILE A 14 -22.00 0.62 -4.59
CA ILE A 14 -22.90 0.82 -5.73
C ILE A 14 -23.38 2.28 -5.82
N HIS A 15 -23.83 2.86 -4.70
CA HIS A 15 -24.30 4.24 -4.66
C HIS A 15 -23.16 5.23 -4.91
N PHE A 16 -22.00 4.97 -4.33
CA PHE A 16 -20.77 5.73 -4.58
C PHE A 16 -20.39 5.66 -6.06
N GLN A 17 -20.41 4.46 -6.67
CA GLN A 17 -20.11 4.27 -8.09
C GLN A 17 -21.13 4.95 -9.03
N TRP A 18 -22.40 5.06 -8.63
CA TRP A 18 -23.41 5.80 -9.38
C TRP A 18 -23.23 7.32 -9.27
N ARG A 19 -22.77 7.83 -8.12
CA ARG A 19 -22.63 9.27 -7.84
C ARG A 19 -21.28 9.84 -8.27
N THR A 20 -20.18 9.07 -8.19
CA THR A 20 -18.86 9.54 -8.60
C THR A 20 -18.70 9.41 -10.10
N ARG A 21 -18.60 10.56 -10.79
CA ARG A 21 -18.52 10.62 -12.26
C ARG A 21 -17.08 10.45 -12.78
N GLN A 22 -16.08 10.94 -12.06
CA GLN A 22 -14.67 10.94 -12.47
C GLN A 22 -13.74 10.79 -11.26
N ALA A 23 -12.67 10.00 -11.42
CA ALA A 23 -11.58 9.93 -10.45
C ALA A 23 -10.64 11.13 -10.70
N VAL A 24 -10.44 11.96 -9.68
CA VAL A 24 -9.59 13.15 -9.74
C VAL A 24 -8.54 13.06 -8.63
N GLU A 25 -7.29 13.40 -8.92
CA GLU A 25 -6.19 13.33 -7.94
C GLU A 25 -6.20 14.50 -6.95
N GLN A 26 -6.72 15.64 -7.35
CA GLN A 26 -6.76 16.87 -6.56
C GLN A 26 -8.17 17.47 -6.55
N VAL A 27 -8.67 17.78 -5.36
CA VAL A 27 -9.99 18.37 -5.15
C VAL A 27 -9.81 19.75 -4.52
N ARG A 28 -10.56 20.74 -5.01
CA ARG A 28 -10.58 22.09 -4.43
C ARG A 28 -11.35 22.07 -3.12
N LEU A 29 -10.85 22.81 -2.11
CA LEU A 29 -11.51 22.91 -0.79
C LEU A 29 -12.94 23.47 -0.89
N ALA A 30 -13.18 24.42 -1.79
CA ALA A 30 -14.52 24.94 -2.05
C ALA A 30 -15.51 23.89 -2.62
N GLY A 31 -15.03 22.74 -3.09
CA GLY A 31 -15.88 21.68 -3.63
C GLY A 31 -16.47 20.74 -2.58
N PHE A 32 -16.09 20.89 -1.30
CA PHE A 32 -16.70 20.11 -0.21
C PHE A 32 -17.97 20.80 0.30
N GLU A 33 -19.03 20.70 -0.49
CA GLU A 33 -20.32 21.33 -0.19
C GLU A 33 -21.32 20.35 0.45
N HIS A 34 -21.20 19.06 0.13
CA HIS A 34 -22.20 18.05 0.51
C HIS A 34 -21.57 16.80 1.14
N ALA A 35 -22.12 16.37 2.28
CA ALA A 35 -21.82 15.10 2.95
C ALA A 35 -23.05 14.19 2.95
N LEU A 36 -22.84 12.91 2.67
CA LEU A 36 -23.88 11.87 2.81
C LEU A 36 -23.49 10.96 3.97
N SER A 37 -24.40 10.81 4.93
CA SER A 37 -24.27 9.88 6.04
C SER A 37 -25.17 8.67 5.82
N PHE A 38 -24.60 7.49 6.02
CA PHE A 38 -25.30 6.22 5.97
C PHE A 38 -25.18 5.54 7.32
N THR A 39 -26.30 5.23 7.97
CA THR A 39 -26.34 4.54 9.25
C THR A 39 -27.19 3.28 9.13
N ALA A 40 -26.63 2.11 9.44
CA ALA A 40 -27.37 0.86 9.48
C ALA A 40 -27.73 0.52 10.92
N ILE A 41 -29.03 0.46 11.25
CA ILE A 41 -29.54 0.07 12.56
C ILE A 41 -30.60 -1.01 12.34
N ASP A 42 -30.43 -2.18 12.97
CA ASP A 42 -31.42 -3.28 13.00
C ASP A 42 -32.10 -3.59 11.65
N GLY A 43 -31.31 -3.63 10.57
CA GLY A 43 -31.80 -3.98 9.23
C GLY A 43 -32.51 -2.85 8.47
N LYS A 44 -32.53 -1.64 9.03
CA LYS A 44 -32.94 -0.39 8.36
C LYS A 44 -31.69 0.44 8.07
N ASP A 45 -31.56 0.86 6.81
CA ASP A 45 -30.49 1.75 6.38
C ASP A 45 -31.03 3.18 6.31
N PHE A 46 -30.46 4.10 7.09
CA PHE A 46 -30.80 5.52 7.07
C PHE A 46 -29.83 6.26 6.16
N LEU A 47 -30.36 6.97 5.15
CA LEU A 47 -29.63 7.93 4.35
C LEU A 47 -29.98 9.35 4.84
N ARG A 48 -28.95 10.08 5.28
CA ARG A 48 -29.05 11.49 5.68
C ARG A 48 -28.09 12.31 4.83
N SER A 49 -28.52 13.49 4.40
CA SER A 49 -27.71 14.37 3.56
C SER A 49 -27.55 15.73 4.22
N TYR A 50 -26.30 16.15 4.36
CA TYR A 50 -25.92 17.38 5.04
C TYR A 50 -25.16 18.27 4.07
N LYS A 51 -25.38 19.57 4.17
CA LYS A 51 -24.49 20.58 3.62
C LYS A 51 -23.43 20.91 4.64
N ILE A 52 -22.20 20.98 4.16
CA ILE A 52 -21.05 21.36 4.95
C ILE A 52 -20.98 22.88 4.93
N LEU A 53 -21.25 23.52 6.06
CA LEU A 53 -20.96 24.92 6.27
C LEU A 53 -19.57 25.01 6.90
N MET A 54 -18.58 25.38 6.08
CA MET A 54 -17.25 25.70 6.58
C MET A 54 -17.29 27.10 7.21
N MET A 55 -17.83 27.18 8.43
CA MET A 55 -17.94 28.42 9.16
C MET A 55 -16.68 28.72 9.99
N ILE A 56 -16.27 29.99 9.88
CA ILE A 56 -15.43 30.77 10.80
C ILE A 56 -13.95 30.35 10.87
N LYS A 57 -13.07 31.37 10.82
CA LYS A 57 -11.63 31.25 11.09
C LYS A 57 -11.43 30.70 12.51
N SER A 58 -11.07 29.42 12.61
CA SER A 58 -10.80 28.70 13.87
C SER A 58 -9.44 29.04 14.50
N GLY A 59 -8.69 30.00 13.94
CA GLY A 59 -7.33 30.35 14.38
C GLY A 59 -6.30 29.22 14.25
N THR A 60 -6.70 28.05 13.73
CA THR A 60 -5.90 26.83 13.60
C THR A 60 -5.92 26.33 12.16
N LYS A 61 -5.05 25.36 11.83
CA LYS A 61 -4.93 24.80 10.48
C LYS A 61 -6.19 24.04 10.01
N THR A 62 -7.04 23.61 10.96
CA THR A 62 -8.27 22.86 10.69
C THR A 62 -9.50 23.73 10.93
N PRO A 63 -10.41 23.89 9.93
CA PRO A 63 -11.63 24.68 10.09
C PRO A 63 -12.62 23.99 11.05
N HIS A 64 -13.47 24.76 11.70
CA HIS A 64 -14.64 24.22 12.38
C HIS A 64 -15.72 23.93 11.33
N ILE A 65 -16.43 22.81 11.47
CA ILE A 65 -17.39 22.34 10.48
C ILE A 65 -18.75 22.22 11.14
N GLU A 66 -19.70 23.01 10.63
CA GLU A 66 -21.11 22.89 10.97
C GLU A 66 -21.87 22.20 9.82
N LEU A 67 -22.91 21.47 10.18
CA LEU A 67 -23.71 20.70 9.23
C LEU A 67 -25.13 21.27 9.20
N GLU A 68 -25.58 21.69 8.02
CA GLU A 68 -26.95 22.11 7.77
C GLU A 68 -27.70 20.99 7.05
N GLU A 69 -28.92 20.72 7.47
CA GLU A 69 -29.75 19.68 6.85
C GLU A 69 -30.37 20.19 5.55
N ILE A 70 -29.96 19.61 4.42
CA ILE A 70 -30.44 19.99 3.07
C ILE A 70 -31.32 18.89 2.44
N GLY A 71 -31.32 17.68 3.01
CA GLY A 71 -32.04 16.51 2.48
C GLY A 71 -31.31 15.89 1.27
N PRO A 72 -31.60 14.65 0.83
CA PRO A 72 -32.69 13.74 1.19
C PRO A 72 -32.54 12.95 2.49
N PHE A 73 -33.69 12.70 3.10
CA PHE A 73 -33.89 11.75 4.20
C PHE A 73 -34.61 10.53 3.66
N ALA A 74 -33.94 9.38 3.65
CA ALA A 74 -34.53 8.15 3.19
C ALA A 74 -34.27 7.02 4.16
N ASP A 75 -35.35 6.38 4.60
CA ASP A 75 -35.31 5.17 5.40
C ASP A 75 -35.46 3.99 4.45
N LEU A 76 -34.34 3.30 4.18
CA LEU A 76 -34.26 2.22 3.23
C LEU A 76 -34.39 0.89 3.98
N VAL A 77 -35.27 0.01 3.51
CA VAL A 77 -35.41 -1.35 4.02
C VAL A 77 -34.98 -2.34 2.96
N ILE A 78 -34.13 -3.30 3.34
CA ILE A 78 -33.70 -4.38 2.45
C ILE A 78 -34.82 -5.42 2.37
N ARG A 79 -35.36 -5.64 1.16
CA ARG A 79 -36.39 -6.67 0.92
C ARG A 79 -35.86 -7.92 0.25
N ARG A 80 -35.30 -7.80 -0.95
CA ARG A 80 -34.76 -8.92 -1.74
C ARG A 80 -33.29 -8.68 -2.04
N THR A 81 -32.47 -9.72 -1.95
CA THR A 81 -31.03 -9.67 -2.22
C THR A 81 -30.66 -10.73 -3.25
N LYS A 82 -30.07 -10.31 -4.37
CA LYS A 82 -29.46 -11.20 -5.35
C LYS A 82 -27.96 -10.92 -5.39
N LEU A 83 -27.20 -11.72 -4.65
CA LEU A 83 -25.74 -11.63 -4.63
C LEU A 83 -25.15 -12.25 -5.90
N ALA A 84 -24.06 -11.67 -6.38
CA ALA A 84 -23.29 -12.22 -7.49
C ALA A 84 -22.53 -13.47 -7.06
N SER A 85 -22.28 -14.39 -8.00
CA SER A 85 -21.37 -15.52 -7.76
C SER A 85 -19.95 -15.03 -7.52
N ALA A 86 -19.16 -15.81 -6.77
CA ALA A 86 -17.79 -15.46 -6.41
C ALA A 86 -16.91 -15.20 -7.65
N ASP A 87 -17.14 -15.95 -8.73
CA ASP A 87 -16.36 -15.80 -9.97
C ASP A 87 -16.68 -14.50 -10.72
N LEU A 88 -17.96 -14.10 -10.75
CA LEU A 88 -18.37 -12.86 -11.38
C LEU A 88 -17.84 -11.65 -10.60
N PHE A 89 -17.87 -11.71 -9.26
CA PHE A 89 -17.31 -10.66 -8.40
C PHE A 89 -15.80 -10.49 -8.60
N LYS A 90 -15.05 -11.59 -8.68
CA LYS A 90 -13.60 -11.58 -8.98
C LYS A 90 -13.30 -10.97 -10.34
N ARG A 91 -14.10 -11.29 -11.36
CA ARG A 91 -13.96 -10.72 -12.71
C ARG A 91 -14.23 -9.23 -12.73
N ALA A 92 -15.29 -8.77 -12.06
CA ALA A 92 -15.66 -7.35 -12.01
C ALA A 92 -14.64 -6.49 -11.23
N CYS A 93 -14.04 -7.02 -10.17
CA CYS A 93 -13.01 -6.32 -9.40
C CYS A 93 -11.60 -6.37 -10.03
N ARG A 94 -11.45 -6.89 -11.26
CA ARG A 94 -10.17 -6.97 -11.94
C ARG A 94 -9.75 -5.61 -12.49
N THR A 95 -8.83 -4.94 -11.80
CA THR A 95 -8.16 -3.74 -12.33
C THR A 95 -7.28 -4.11 -13.54
N PRO A 96 -7.23 -3.27 -14.59
CA PRO A 96 -6.35 -3.51 -15.73
C PRO A 96 -4.87 -3.55 -15.31
N ASN A 97 -4.11 -4.42 -15.97
CA ASN A 97 -2.68 -4.60 -15.69
C ASN A 97 -1.86 -3.34 -15.97
N ALA A 98 -2.32 -2.46 -16.88
CA ALA A 98 -1.67 -1.19 -17.17
C ALA A 98 -1.77 -0.17 -16.03
N ALA A 99 -2.90 -0.15 -15.30
CA ALA A 99 -3.09 0.74 -14.15
C ALA A 99 -2.35 0.24 -12.89
N LYS A 100 -1.98 -1.05 -12.85
CA LYS A 100 -1.21 -1.63 -11.75
C LYS A 100 0.29 -1.53 -12.06
N PRO A 101 1.05 -0.64 -11.41
CA PRO A 101 2.49 -0.58 -11.63
C PRO A 101 3.12 -1.90 -11.18
N LYS A 102 3.76 -2.61 -12.11
CA LYS A 102 4.55 -3.82 -11.79
C LYS A 102 5.72 -3.40 -10.92
N LYS A 103 5.67 -3.76 -9.63
CA LYS A 103 6.79 -3.55 -8.71
C LYS A 103 7.89 -4.55 -9.04
N VAL A 104 8.98 -4.05 -9.61
CA VAL A 104 10.21 -4.84 -9.83
C VAL A 104 11.09 -4.67 -8.60
N LYS A 105 11.46 -5.78 -7.97
CA LYS A 105 12.31 -5.78 -6.77
C LYS A 105 13.68 -5.15 -7.09
N ASN A 106 14.25 -4.40 -6.15
CA ASN A 106 15.55 -3.75 -6.24
C ASN A 106 15.68 -2.66 -7.32
N MET A 107 14.57 -2.20 -7.91
CA MET A 107 14.55 -1.08 -8.86
C MET A 107 13.70 0.06 -8.32
N TRP A 108 14.26 1.26 -8.35
CA TRP A 108 13.61 2.50 -7.93
C TRP A 108 13.58 3.46 -9.13
N LYS A 109 12.55 4.29 -9.21
CA LYS A 109 12.48 5.38 -10.19
C LYS A 109 12.75 6.68 -9.44
N ASP A 110 13.69 7.45 -9.93
CA ASP A 110 13.95 8.80 -9.43
C ASP A 110 12.86 9.77 -9.89
N VAL A 111 12.76 10.94 -9.25
CA VAL A 111 11.78 12.01 -9.57
C VAL A 111 11.93 12.48 -11.02
N PHE A 112 13.14 12.40 -11.57
CA PHE A 112 13.46 12.69 -12.97
C PHE A 112 13.22 11.51 -13.93
N GLY A 113 12.71 10.37 -13.46
CA GLY A 113 12.36 9.21 -14.30
C GLY A 113 13.50 8.21 -14.57
N SER A 114 14.72 8.49 -14.11
CA SER A 114 15.86 7.57 -14.19
C SER A 114 15.61 6.30 -13.37
N LYS A 115 15.97 5.14 -13.92
CA LYS A 115 15.85 3.84 -13.23
C LYS A 115 17.15 3.53 -12.48
N LEU A 116 17.06 3.39 -11.16
CA LEU A 116 18.18 3.05 -10.29
C LEU A 116 18.02 1.61 -9.78
N GLY A 117 19.05 0.78 -9.98
CA GLY A 117 19.11 -0.58 -9.47
C GLY A 117 20.02 -0.67 -8.24
N ARG A 118 19.55 -1.29 -7.15
CA ARG A 118 20.41 -1.54 -5.97
C ARG A 118 21.03 -2.94 -6.07
N ILE A 119 22.36 -3.00 -6.14
CA ILE A 119 23.11 -4.24 -6.07
C ILE A 119 23.48 -4.50 -4.60
N HIS A 120 23.03 -5.63 -4.07
CA HIS A 120 23.40 -6.07 -2.73
C HIS A 120 24.61 -6.98 -2.83
N MET A 121 25.81 -6.41 -2.71
CA MET A 121 27.05 -7.19 -2.71
C MET A 121 27.16 -7.95 -1.38
N PRO A 122 27.28 -9.30 -1.40
CA PRO A 122 27.52 -10.06 -0.19
C PRO A 122 28.93 -9.74 0.37
N ARG A 123 29.11 -9.93 1.67
CA ARG A 123 30.43 -9.81 2.31
C ARG A 123 31.39 -10.84 1.70
N GLN A 124 32.51 -10.38 1.14
CA GLN A 124 33.53 -11.23 0.54
C GLN A 124 34.55 -11.66 1.59
N ASP A 125 34.58 -12.95 1.94
CA ASP A 125 35.54 -13.51 2.91
C ASP A 125 36.82 -14.00 2.22
N TYR A 126 37.88 -13.18 2.26
CA TYR A 126 39.18 -13.51 1.63
C TYR A 126 40.02 -14.55 2.37
N ARG A 127 39.60 -14.99 3.55
CA ARG A 127 40.34 -15.98 4.35
C ARG A 127 40.41 -17.36 3.69
N LYS A 128 39.45 -17.68 2.82
CA LYS A 128 39.44 -18.92 2.02
C LYS A 128 40.29 -18.82 0.75
N LEU A 129 40.75 -17.62 0.39
CA LEU A 129 41.50 -17.40 -0.84
C LEU A 129 42.93 -17.94 -0.68
N GLN A 130 43.16 -19.16 -1.14
CA GLN A 130 44.50 -19.72 -1.25
C GLN A 130 45.16 -19.18 -2.51
N VAL A 131 46.07 -18.22 -2.35
CA VAL A 131 46.93 -17.75 -3.43
C VAL A 131 48.04 -18.76 -3.70
N LYS A 132 48.37 -18.97 -4.99
CA LYS A 132 49.53 -19.74 -5.40
C LYS A 132 50.77 -19.08 -4.82
N ARG A 133 51.49 -19.80 -3.96
CA ARG A 133 52.74 -19.30 -3.38
C ARG A 133 53.82 -19.23 -4.46
N GLY A 134 54.37 -18.04 -4.67
CA GLY A 134 55.53 -17.84 -5.54
C GLY A 134 56.75 -18.63 -5.05
N ARG A 135 57.76 -18.81 -5.91
CA ARG A 135 58.94 -19.65 -5.62
C ARG A 135 59.64 -19.25 -4.32
N ALA A 136 59.73 -17.95 -4.02
CA ALA A 136 60.35 -17.42 -2.80
C ALA A 136 59.58 -17.72 -1.50
N LEU A 137 58.26 -17.97 -1.57
CA LEU A 137 57.39 -18.21 -0.41
C LEU A 137 57.05 -19.71 -0.22
N ARG A 138 57.65 -20.59 -1.04
CA ARG A 138 57.55 -22.04 -0.87
C ARG A 138 58.59 -22.45 0.18
N THR A 139 58.13 -22.72 1.40
CA THR A 139 58.97 -23.37 2.41
C THR A 139 59.41 -24.74 1.89
N GLU A 140 60.71 -24.97 1.83
CA GLU A 140 61.27 -26.27 1.47
C GLU A 140 60.96 -27.27 2.61
N LYS A 141 60.32 -28.40 2.29
CA LYS A 141 60.00 -29.44 3.26
C LYS A 141 61.25 -30.26 3.61
N SER A 142 62.18 -29.69 4.38
CA SER A 142 63.19 -30.48 5.11
C SER A 142 63.89 -29.66 6.20
N PRO A 143 63.81 -30.04 7.49
CA PRO A 143 64.75 -29.54 8.48
C PRO A 143 66.04 -30.38 8.36
N LYS A 144 67.05 -29.85 7.67
CA LYS A 144 68.41 -30.43 7.76
C LYS A 144 69.32 -29.46 8.51
N LYS A 145 69.67 -29.89 9.73
CA LYS A 145 70.81 -29.51 10.59
C LYS A 145 70.58 -28.38 11.60
N ALA A 146 70.07 -28.76 12.78
CA ALA A 146 70.34 -28.10 14.06
C ALA A 146 70.73 -29.14 15.14
N SER A 147 71.52 -30.16 14.78
CA SER A 147 72.09 -31.14 15.71
C SER A 147 73.55 -31.48 15.33
N LYS A 148 74.44 -30.49 15.48
CA LYS A 148 75.89 -30.72 15.61
C LYS A 148 76.45 -29.75 16.64
N LEU A 149 76.04 -29.90 17.90
CA LEU A 149 76.71 -29.28 19.05
C LEU A 149 76.54 -30.18 20.28
N SER A 150 77.14 -31.37 20.23
CA SER A 150 77.59 -32.16 21.39
C SER A 150 78.15 -33.50 20.91
N LYS A 151 79.47 -33.60 20.81
CA LYS A 151 80.25 -34.83 21.02
C LYS A 151 81.74 -34.45 21.01
N LYS A 152 82.32 -34.54 22.21
CA LYS A 152 83.73 -34.61 22.61
C LYS A 152 84.75 -33.81 21.82
#